data_AF-D7VTL9-F1
#
_entry.id   AF-D7VTL9-F1
#
_cell.length_a   1.000
_cell.length_b   1.000
_cell.length_c   1.000
_cell.angle_alpha   90.00
_cell.angle_beta   90.00
_cell.angle_gamma   90.00
#
_symmetry.space_group_name_H-M   'P 1'
#
loop_
_entity.id
_entity.type
_entity.pdbx_description
1 polymer ?
#
loop_
_entity_poly.entity_id
_entity_poly.type
_entity_poly.pdbx_seq_one_letter_code
_entity_poly.pdbx_strand_id
1 'polypeptide(L)' 'MRHFIIEYNKKDGLWICTHLDSGVYCQFKELNFNRTNQFNLFEYSTTPINQLNQIVDQMINWLHKNHFDKL' A
#
# COMPACT_ATOMS: atom_id res chain seq x y z
N MET A 1 -11.32 -12.07 4.98
CA MET A 1 -10.39 -12.04 3.83
C MET A 1 -9.34 -10.98 4.08
N ARG A 2 -8.07 -11.25 3.74
CA ARG A 2 -6.98 -10.26 3.86
C ARG A 2 -6.95 -9.47 2.55
N HIS A 3 -7.52 -8.26 2.57
CA HIS A 3 -7.58 -7.37 1.41
C HIS A 3 -6.22 -6.69 1.13
N PHE A 4 -5.29 -6.73 2.10
CA PHE A 4 -3.96 -6.11 2.02
C PHE A 4 -2.84 -7.11 2.27
N ILE A 5 -1.75 -6.95 1.52
CA ILE A 5 -0.47 -7.63 1.76
C ILE A 5 0.66 -6.61 1.83
N ILE A 6 1.72 -6.95 2.56
CA ILE A 6 2.94 -6.16 2.59
C ILE A 6 4.14 -7.06 2.32
N GLU A 7 4.96 -6.67 1.34
CA GLU A 7 6.12 -7.45 0.90
C GLU A 7 7.36 -6.57 0.79
N TYR A 8 8.52 -7.16 1.06
CA TYR A 8 9.81 -6.46 0.92
C TYR A 8 10.44 -6.81 -0.43
N ASN A 9 10.55 -5.81 -1.30
CA ASN A 9 11.29 -5.91 -2.54
C ASN A 9 12.79 -5.74 -2.26
N LYS A 10 13.49 -6.88 -2.22
CA LYS A 10 14.94 -6.96 -1.99
C LYS A 10 15.79 -6.26 -3.05
N LYS A 11 15.28 -6.15 -4.29
CA LYS A 11 16.03 -5.57 -5.41
C LYS A 11 16.17 -4.06 -5.25
N ASP A 12 15.07 -3.41 -4.88
CA ASP A 12 14.99 -1.95 -4.81
C ASP A 12 15.08 -1.42 -3.37
N GLY A 13 15.09 -2.31 -2.38
CA GLY A 13 15.13 -1.95 -0.95
C GLY A 13 13.84 -1.29 -0.47
N LEU A 14 12.69 -1.66 -1.06
CA LEU A 14 11.40 -1.01 -0.84
C LEU A 14 10.40 -1.96 -0.20
N TRP A 15 9.51 -1.39 0.61
CA TRP A 15 8.32 -2.07 1.09
C TRP A 15 7.14 -1.73 0.20
N ILE A 16 6.37 -2.75 -0.19
CA ILE A 16 5.23 -2.60 -1.08
C ILE A 16 3.99 -3.09 -0.32
N CYS A 17 3.03 -2.20 -0.08
CA CYS A 17 1.72 -2.57 0.42
C CYS A 17 0.73 -2.60 -0.74
N THR A 18 0.08 -3.73 -0.96
CA THR A 18 -0.82 -3.95 -2.09
C THR A 18 -2.23 -4.23 -1.58
N HIS A 19 -3.22 -3.53 -2.14
CA HIS A 19 -4.62 -3.87 -2.02
C HIS A 19 -4.99 -4.84 -3.15
N LEU A 20 -5.23 -6.11 -2.80
CA LEU A 20 -5.35 -7.21 -3.76
C LEU A 20 -6.57 -7.08 -4.67
N ASP A 21 -7.65 -6.49 -4.19
CA ASP A 21 -8.91 -6.43 -4.92
C ASP A 21 -8.97 -5.28 -5.93
N SER A 22 -8.13 -4.26 -5.76
CA SER A 22 -8.13 -3.08 -6.62
C SER A 22 -6.87 -2.94 -7.46
N GLY A 23 -5.81 -3.69 -7.17
CA GLY A 23 -4.50 -3.51 -7.81
C GLY A 23 -3.84 -2.17 -7.49
N VAL A 24 -4.27 -1.51 -6.40
CA VAL A 24 -3.60 -0.32 -5.86
C VAL A 24 -2.45 -0.77 -4.99
N TYR A 25 -1.27 -0.17 -5.18
CA TYR A 25 -0.14 -0.42 -4.29
C TYR A 25 0.58 0.86 -3.90
N CYS A 26 1.19 0.82 -2.71
CA CYS A 26 1.96 1.90 -2.15
C CYS A 26 3.39 1.43 -1.88
N GLN A 27 4.36 2.29 -2.21
CA GLN A 27 5.78 2.02 -1.98
C GLN A 27 6.35 2.89 -0.87
N PHE A 28 7.13 2.28 0.01
CA PHE A 28 7.79 2.94 1.13
C PHE A 28 9.29 2.65 1.10
N LYS A 29 10.11 3.69 1.29
CA LYS A 29 11.54 3.51 1.60
C LYS A 29 11.68 3.27 3.11
N GLU A 30 12.36 2.18 3.48
CA GLU A 30 12.87 1.95 4.84
C GLU A 30 11.83 1.96 5.97
N LEU A 31 10.75 1.18 5.87
CA LEU A 31 9.70 1.03 6.91
C LEU A 31 9.05 2.35 7.36
N ASN A 32 9.44 3.51 6.83
CA ASN A 32 8.91 4.79 7.25
C ASN A 32 7.57 5.05 6.55
N PHE A 33 6.55 4.32 6.99
CA PHE A 33 5.19 4.35 6.46
C PHE A 33 4.52 5.73 6.61
N ASN A 34 5.10 6.63 7.42
CA ASN A 34 4.68 8.02 7.58
C ASN A 34 5.06 8.91 6.37
N ARG A 35 6.07 8.52 5.59
CA ARG A 35 6.44 9.16 4.32
C ARG A 35 6.04 8.25 3.16
N THR A 36 4.75 8.29 2.84
CA THR A 36 4.27 7.68 1.60
C THR A 36 4.93 8.41 0.43
N ASN A 37 5.79 7.72 -0.33
CA ASN A 37 6.45 8.34 -1.47
C ASN A 37 5.50 8.42 -2.66
N GLN A 38 4.83 7.31 -3.00
CA GLN A 38 3.97 7.23 -4.19
C GLN A 38 2.89 6.14 -4.03
N PHE A 39 1.65 6.48 -4.39
CA PHE A 39 0.60 5.51 -4.71
C PHE A 39 0.62 5.25 -6.20
N ASN A 40 0.57 3.97 -6.56
CA ASN A 40 0.60 3.52 -7.95
C ASN A 40 -0.52 2.51 -8.19
N LEU A 41 -0.87 2.36 -9.46
CA LEU A 41 -1.83 1.38 -9.95
C LEU A 41 -1.09 0.36 -10.80
N PHE A 42 -1.40 -0.93 -10.61
CA PHE A 42 -0.98 -1.92 -11.60
C PHE A 42 -1.68 -1.67 -12.93
N GLU A 43 -1.02 -2.04 -14.03
CA GLU A 43 -1.54 -1.83 -15.40
C GLU A 43 -2.91 -2.48 -15.65
N TYR A 44 -3.23 -3.56 -14.91
CA TYR A 44 -4.52 -4.25 -14.99
C TYR A 44 -5.60 -3.66 -14.08
N SER A 45 -5.29 -2.64 -13.28
CA SER A 45 -6.27 -2.03 -12.38
C SER A 45 -7.34 -1.29 -13.18
N THR A 46 -8.59 -1.70 -12.98
CA THR A 46 -9.78 -1.00 -13.51
C THR A 46 -10.41 -0.06 -12.47
N THR A 47 -9.74 0.13 -11.33
CA THR A 47 -10.26 0.89 -10.19
C THR A 47 -10.56 2.34 -10.56
N PRO A 48 -11.81 2.81 -10.37
CA PRO A 48 -12.17 4.20 -10.60
C PRO A 48 -11.38 5.18 -9.73
N ILE A 49 -10.98 6.32 -10.30
CA ILE A 49 -10.18 7.34 -9.61
C ILE A 49 -10.85 7.81 -8.30
N ASN A 50 -12.18 7.95 -8.29
CA ASN A 50 -12.93 8.38 -7.12
C ASN A 50 -12.93 7.37 -5.96
N GLN A 51 -12.57 6.11 -6.19
CA GLN A 51 -12.44 5.08 -5.16
C GLN A 51 -11.02 4.99 -4.58
N LEU A 52 -10.04 5.62 -5.24
CA LEU A 52 -8.64 5.55 -4.80
C LEU A 52 -8.45 6.15 -3.41
N ASN A 53 -9.07 7.29 -3.11
CA ASN A 53 -8.97 7.92 -1.79
C ASN A 53 -9.45 6.98 -0.68
N GLN A 54 -10.54 6.24 -0.90
CA GLN A 54 -11.06 5.29 0.09
C GLN A 54 -10.10 4.11 0.29
N ILE A 55 -9.50 3.60 -0.78
CA ILE A 55 -8.52 2.50 -0.70
C ILE A 55 -7.26 2.96 0.02
N VAL A 56 -6.81 4.20 -0.25
CA VAL A 56 -5.67 4.82 0.45
C VAL A 56 -5.96 4.94 1.95
N ASP A 57 -7.12 5.46 2.33
CA ASP A 57 -7.51 5.59 3.75
C ASP A 57 -7.58 4.22 4.43
N GLN A 58 -8.14 3.21 3.76
CA GLN A 58 -8.18 1.84 4.27
C GLN A 58 -6.77 1.24 4.43
N MET A 59 -5.88 1.50 3.47
CA MET A 59 -4.50 1.03 3.51
C MET A 59 -3.73 1.64 4.68
N ILE A 60 -3.84 2.96 4.88
CA ILE A 60 -3.20 3.67 6.01
C ILE A 60 -3.73 3.11 7.34
N ASN A 61 -5.05 2.98 7.48
CA ASN A 61 -5.66 2.42 8.69
C ASN A 61 -5.20 0.98 8.95
N TRP A 62 -5.07 0.17 7.90
CA TRP A 62 -4.57 -1.19 8.01
C TRP A 62 -3.09 -1.23 8.43
N LEU A 63 -2.24 -0.39 7.84
CA LEU A 63 -0.82 -0.25 8.22
C LEU A 63 -0.70 0.17 9.69
N HIS A 64 -1.44 1.19 10.11
CA HIS A 64 -1.48 1.63 11.51
C HIS A 64 -1.94 0.53 12.47
N LYS A 65 -2.92 -0.29 12.08
CA LYS A 65 -3.43 -1.33 12.97
C LYS A 65 -2.51 -2.55 13.09
N ASN A 66 -1.81 -2.92 12.01
CA ASN A 66 -1.08 -4.19 11.93
C ASN A 66 0.44 -4.03 11.99
N HIS A 67 0.94 -2.83 11.75
CA HIS A 67 2.36 -2.53 11.62
C HIS A 67 2.74 -1.23 12.35
N PHE A 68 1.98 -0.85 13.39
CA PHE A 68 2.27 0.32 14.23
C PHE A 68 3.70 0.32 14.79
N ASP A 69 4.21 -0.87 15.14
CA ASP A 69 5.56 -1.10 15.66
C ASP A 69 6.66 -0.82 14.62
N LYS A 70 6.28 -0.65 13.36
CA LYS A 70 7.18 -0.40 12.23
C LYS A 70 6.93 0.96 11.57
N LEU A 71 5.91 1.70 12.01
CA LEU A 71 5.60 3.09 11.62
C LEU A 71 6.50 4.07 12.39
#